data_AF-A0A4R1XGJ5-F1
#
_entry.id   AF-A0A4R1XGJ5-F1
#
_cell.length_a   1.000
_cell.length_b   1.000
_cell.length_c   1.000
_cell.angle_alpha   90.00
_cell.angle_beta   90.00
_cell.angle_gamma   90.00
#
_symmetry.space_group_name_H-M   'P 1'
#
loop_
_entity.id
_entity.type
_entity.pdbx_description
1 polymer ?
#
loop_
_entity_poly.entity_id
_entity_poly.type
_entity_poly.pdbx_seq_one_letter_code
_entity_poly.pdbx_strand_id
1 'polypeptide(L)'
;MSDLLSFYLNVSGRVCEVDCIEISHPSWPKPFRYTTYDEDGISLQHEDSTTHFYEFQDMSIESGGVKSDLDQELKLTINDYDDTLIEAYENITDRVPVSVKRRIYRDDILTEPMQIIETLNAVSMTKNSTGQVTFEAIAQELNSVKTGDTYSIERFPMLRGTL
;
A
#
# COMPACT_ATOMS: atom_id res chain seq x y z
N MET A 1 23.49 2.32 5.77
CA MET A 1 22.69 3.51 5.38
C MET A 1 21.63 3.02 4.43
N SER A 2 20.34 3.36 4.63
CA SER A 2 19.29 3.01 3.66
C SER A 2 19.57 3.71 2.33
N ASP A 3 19.43 3.01 1.21
CA ASP A 3 19.78 3.49 -0.14
C ASP A 3 19.06 4.80 -0.50
N LEU A 4 17.81 4.96 -0.08
CA LEU A 4 17.04 6.21 -0.17
C LEU A 4 17.74 7.43 0.46
N LEU A 5 18.40 7.26 1.62
CA LEU A 5 19.09 8.36 2.29
C LEU A 5 20.35 8.77 1.49
N SER A 6 21.05 7.79 0.92
CA SER A 6 22.20 8.04 0.06
C SER A 6 21.80 8.78 -1.21
N PHE A 7 20.62 8.47 -1.77
CA PHE A 7 20.07 9.19 -2.91
C PHE A 7 19.86 10.68 -2.60
N TYR A 8 19.07 11.01 -1.56
CA TYR A 8 18.81 12.41 -1.23
C TYR A 8 20.08 13.21 -0.87
N LEU A 9 21.12 12.55 -0.37
CA LEU A 9 22.36 13.21 0.03
C LEU A 9 23.41 13.33 -1.07
N ASN A 10 23.45 12.41 -2.05
CA ASN A 10 24.55 12.32 -3.01
C ASN A 10 24.15 12.51 -4.47
N VAL A 11 22.86 12.61 -4.79
CA VAL A 11 22.43 12.70 -6.19
C VAL A 11 22.70 14.06 -6.81
N SER A 12 23.25 14.04 -8.03
CA SER A 12 23.28 15.19 -8.91
C SER A 12 21.85 15.55 -9.32
N GLY A 13 21.44 16.82 -9.28
CA GLY A 13 20.05 17.27 -9.50
C GLY A 13 19.41 17.01 -10.88
N ARG A 14 19.91 16.04 -11.66
CA ARG A 14 19.34 15.51 -12.91
C ARG A 14 18.60 14.18 -12.73
N VAL A 15 18.73 13.53 -11.58
CA VAL A 15 18.11 12.22 -11.35
C VAL A 15 16.88 12.42 -10.47
N CYS A 16 15.74 11.91 -10.93
CA CYS A 16 14.45 12.04 -10.27
C CYS A 16 14.05 10.73 -9.57
N GLU A 17 13.20 10.86 -8.55
CA GLU A 17 12.53 9.71 -7.94
C GLU A 17 11.29 9.34 -8.76
N VAL A 18 11.12 8.03 -8.98
CA VAL A 18 9.97 7.48 -9.70
C VAL A 18 9.14 6.69 -8.70
N ASP A 19 7.98 7.23 -8.34
CA ASP A 19 7.06 6.57 -7.42
C ASP A 19 6.08 5.67 -8.16
N CYS A 20 5.94 4.44 -7.68
CA CYS A 20 5.17 3.39 -8.31
C CYS A 20 4.31 2.67 -7.28
N ILE A 21 3.01 2.63 -7.53
CA ILE A 21 2.04 1.96 -6.68
C ILE A 21 1.44 0.79 -7.43
N GLU A 22 1.41 -0.37 -6.77
CA GLU A 22 0.75 -1.56 -7.23
C GLU A 22 -0.36 -1.92 -6.26
N ILE A 23 -1.59 -1.99 -6.76
CA ILE A 23 -2.80 -2.35 -6.02
C ILE A 23 -3.26 -3.70 -6.57
N SER A 24 -3.43 -4.67 -5.68
CA SER A 24 -3.74 -6.06 -6.06
C SER A 24 -4.79 -6.66 -5.15
N HIS A 25 -5.67 -7.47 -5.74
CA HIS A 25 -6.65 -8.26 -5.01
C HIS A 25 -6.82 -9.62 -5.71
N PRO A 26 -7.00 -10.74 -4.99
CA PRO A 26 -7.15 -12.06 -5.61
C PRO A 26 -8.32 -12.20 -6.58
N SER A 27 -9.39 -11.40 -6.41
CA SER A 27 -10.55 -11.44 -7.31
C SER A 27 -10.33 -10.69 -8.63
N TRP A 28 -9.24 -9.91 -8.76
CA TRP A 28 -8.96 -9.17 -9.98
C TRP A 28 -8.10 -9.98 -10.96
N PRO A 29 -8.38 -9.89 -12.27
CA PRO A 29 -7.60 -10.63 -13.27
C PRO A 29 -6.16 -10.13 -13.40
N LYS A 30 -5.92 -8.85 -13.09
CA LYS A 30 -4.61 -8.19 -13.13
C LYS A 30 -4.53 -7.15 -12.00
N PRO A 31 -3.35 -6.91 -11.42
CA PRO A 31 -3.15 -5.80 -10.49
C PRO A 31 -3.17 -4.46 -11.23
N PHE A 32 -3.66 -3.42 -10.56
CA PHE A 32 -3.58 -2.05 -11.03
C PHE A 32 -2.21 -1.47 -10.67
N ARG A 33 -1.57 -0.79 -11.62
CA ARG A 33 -0.19 -0.31 -11.49
C ARG A 33 -0.10 1.13 -11.98
N TYR A 34 0.19 2.04 -11.08
CA TYR A 34 0.18 3.47 -11.34
C TYR A 34 1.53 4.14 -11.04
N THR A 35 1.88 5.13 -11.85
CA THR A 35 3.03 6.02 -11.65
C THR A 35 2.65 7.48 -11.84
N THR A 36 3.38 8.39 -11.18
CA THR A 36 3.25 9.84 -11.34
C THR A 36 4.31 10.46 -12.24
N TYR A 37 5.24 9.66 -12.78
CA TYR A 37 6.47 10.18 -13.37
C TYR A 37 6.33 10.61 -14.83
N ASP A 38 5.81 9.72 -15.69
CA ASP A 38 5.73 9.93 -17.14
C ASP A 38 4.30 9.67 -17.64
N GLU A 39 3.75 10.58 -18.45
CA GLU A 39 2.41 10.49 -19.04
C GLU A 39 2.24 9.30 -19.98
N ASP A 40 3.33 8.86 -20.63
CA ASP A 40 3.32 7.68 -21.51
C ASP A 40 3.39 6.35 -20.72
N GLY A 41 3.53 6.43 -19.40
CA GLY A 41 3.75 5.28 -18.52
C GLY A 41 5.18 4.75 -18.60
N ILE A 42 5.53 3.83 -17.70
CA ILE A 42 6.91 3.34 -17.58
C ILE A 42 6.97 1.83 -17.40
N SER A 43 7.94 1.20 -18.07
CA SER A 43 8.23 -0.22 -17.89
C SER A 43 9.38 -0.40 -16.91
N LEU A 44 9.12 -1.08 -15.80
CA LEU A 44 10.06 -1.27 -14.70
C LEU A 44 10.30 -2.74 -14.45
N GLN A 45 11.49 -3.08 -13.97
CA GLN A 45 11.77 -4.43 -13.50
C GLN A 45 11.47 -4.53 -12.00
N HIS A 46 10.73 -5.57 -11.62
CA HIS A 46 10.56 -5.95 -10.22
C HIS A 46 11.74 -6.79 -9.73
N GLU A 47 11.85 -6.97 -8.41
CA GLU A 47 12.90 -7.81 -7.80
C GLU A 47 12.94 -9.23 -8.38
N ASP A 48 11.79 -9.74 -8.82
CA ASP A 48 11.64 -11.05 -9.48
C ASP A 48 12.19 -11.08 -10.92
N SER A 49 12.88 -10.03 -11.35
CA SER A 49 13.42 -9.84 -12.70
C SER A 49 12.34 -9.76 -13.81
N THR A 50 11.07 -9.64 -13.45
CA THR A 50 9.95 -9.48 -14.38
C THR A 50 9.72 -8.02 -14.74
N THR A 51 9.49 -7.74 -16.02
CA THR A 51 9.14 -6.39 -16.48
C THR A 51 7.64 -6.17 -16.39
N HIS A 52 7.25 -5.06 -15.77
CA HIS A 52 5.88 -4.66 -15.59
C HIS A 52 5.67 -3.21 -16.04
N PHE A 53 4.58 -3.00 -16.76
CA PHE A 53 4.16 -1.68 -17.20
C PHE A 53 3.33 -1.00 -16.10
N TYR A 54 3.65 0.26 -15.84
CA TYR A 54 2.94 1.16 -14.95
C TYR A 54 2.28 2.25 -15.78
N GLU A 55 0.98 2.41 -15.60
CA GLU A 55 0.19 3.43 -16.28
C GLU A 55 0.34 4.76 -15.54
N PHE A 56 0.36 5.85 -16.30
CA PHE A 56 0.33 7.18 -15.69
C PHE A 56 -1.02 7.41 -15.02
N GLN A 57 -0.98 7.92 -13.79
CA GLN A 57 -2.17 8.42 -13.15
C GLN A 57 -1.81 9.55 -12.19
N ASP A 58 -2.56 10.65 -12.28
CA ASP A 58 -2.37 11.76 -11.35
C ASP A 58 -2.82 11.31 -9.95
N MET A 59 -1.84 11.21 -9.05
CA MET A 59 -2.05 10.71 -7.70
C MET A 59 -1.18 11.43 -6.68
N SER A 60 -1.74 11.64 -5.49
CA SER A 60 -1.05 12.22 -4.34
C SER A 60 -0.83 11.16 -3.27
N ILE A 61 0.44 10.98 -2.87
CA ILE A 61 0.87 9.97 -1.92
C ILE A 61 1.33 10.66 -0.63
N GLU A 62 0.65 10.39 0.47
CA GLU A 62 1.02 10.86 1.80
C GLU A 62 1.40 9.66 2.66
N SER A 63 2.67 9.56 3.04
CA SER A 63 3.10 8.57 4.04
C SER A 63 2.90 9.13 5.45
N GLY A 64 2.17 8.39 6.29
CA GLY A 64 1.98 8.68 7.70
C GLY A 64 3.31 8.80 8.47
N GLY A 65 3.34 9.69 9.45
CA GLY A 65 4.57 10.17 10.08
C GLY A 65 5.32 9.14 10.93
N VAL A 66 6.66 9.26 10.86
CA VAL A 66 7.71 8.67 11.70
C VAL A 66 7.78 7.13 11.70
N LYS A 67 8.76 6.62 10.94
CA LYS A 67 9.30 5.23 10.87
C LYS A 67 9.60 4.52 12.22
N SER A 68 9.29 5.14 13.37
CA SER A 68 9.56 4.59 14.70
C SER A 68 8.42 3.73 15.24
N ASP A 69 7.19 3.94 14.78
CA ASP A 69 6.08 3.03 15.09
C ASP A 69 5.95 1.97 14.00
N LEU A 70 5.62 0.76 14.42
CA LEU A 70 5.36 -0.38 13.54
C LEU A 70 4.14 -0.12 12.63
N ASP A 71 3.38 0.93 12.93
CA ASP A 71 2.19 1.37 12.23
C ASP A 71 2.58 2.20 11.00
N GLN A 72 2.82 1.49 9.89
CA GLN A 72 2.97 2.14 8.59
C GLN A 72 1.60 2.44 8.02
N GLU A 73 1.34 3.73 7.80
CA GLU A 73 0.13 4.23 7.14
C GLU A 73 0.53 4.92 5.82
N LEU A 74 -0.21 4.61 4.76
CA LEU A 74 -0.08 5.24 3.45
C LEU A 74 -1.45 5.71 3.01
N LYS A 75 -1.60 7.02 2.82
CA LYS A 75 -2.79 7.61 2.25
C LYS A 75 -2.53 7.91 0.78
N LEU A 76 -3.41 7.42 -0.09
CA LEU A 76 -3.33 7.64 -1.52
C LEU A 76 -4.61 8.32 -2.01
N THR A 77 -4.45 9.33 -2.87
CA THR A 77 -5.55 9.91 -3.63
C THR A 77 -5.24 9.77 -5.11
N ILE A 78 -6.06 9.03 -5.84
CA ILE A 78 -5.93 8.79 -7.28
C ILE A 78 -7.08 9.49 -8.00
N ASN A 79 -6.80 10.16 -9.12
CA ASN A 79 -7.84 10.64 -10.02
C ASN A 79 -8.36 9.51 -10.92
N ASP A 80 -9.36 8.75 -10.46
CA ASP A 80 -9.95 7.62 -11.18
C ASP A 80 -10.97 8.07 -12.24
N TYR A 81 -10.48 8.46 -13.43
CA TYR A 81 -11.29 9.03 -14.51
C TYR A 81 -12.23 8.04 -15.20
N ASP A 82 -11.89 6.75 -15.21
CA ASP A 82 -12.63 5.70 -15.92
C ASP A 82 -13.46 4.81 -14.99
N ASP A 83 -13.45 5.12 -13.70
CA ASP A 83 -14.18 4.43 -12.63
C ASP A 83 -13.75 2.97 -12.45
N THR A 84 -12.70 2.51 -13.14
CA THR A 84 -12.34 1.09 -13.20
C THR A 84 -11.86 0.58 -11.85
N LEU A 85 -11.12 1.41 -11.10
CA LEU A 85 -10.57 1.02 -9.81
C LEU A 85 -11.68 0.93 -8.75
N ILE A 86 -12.57 1.93 -8.69
CA ILE A 86 -13.67 1.93 -7.72
C ILE A 86 -14.67 0.81 -8.00
N GLU A 87 -15.03 0.57 -9.26
CA GLU A 87 -15.93 -0.52 -9.64
C GLU A 87 -15.30 -1.88 -9.30
N ALA A 88 -14.01 -2.07 -9.57
CA ALA A 88 -13.31 -3.30 -9.24
C ALA A 88 -13.28 -3.57 -7.73
N TYR A 89 -13.20 -2.53 -6.90
CA TYR A 89 -13.26 -2.63 -5.45
C TYR A 89 -14.66 -2.92 -4.92
N GLU A 90 -15.69 -2.24 -5.43
CA GLU A 90 -17.08 -2.48 -5.02
C GLU A 90 -17.57 -3.89 -5.38
N ASN A 91 -17.03 -4.47 -6.46
CA ASN A 91 -17.34 -5.83 -6.88
C ASN A 91 -16.66 -6.93 -6.03
N ILE A 92 -15.79 -6.57 -5.08
CA ILE A 92 -15.14 -7.54 -4.19
C ILE A 92 -16.19 -8.17 -3.28
N THR A 93 -16.40 -9.48 -3.45
CA THR A 93 -17.32 -10.25 -2.60
C THR A 93 -16.58 -10.97 -1.45
N ASP A 94 -15.27 -11.15 -1.61
CA ASP A 94 -14.41 -11.85 -0.65
C ASP A 94 -14.06 -10.97 0.56
N ARG A 95 -13.75 -11.59 1.69
CA ARG A 95 -13.31 -10.88 2.91
C ARG A 95 -11.81 -10.61 2.94
N VAL A 96 -11.12 -10.82 1.81
CA VAL A 96 -9.69 -10.60 1.70
C VAL A 96 -9.46 -9.10 1.50
N PRO A 97 -8.56 -8.46 2.24
CA PRO A 97 -8.26 -7.05 2.02
C PRO A 97 -7.51 -6.84 0.71
N VAL A 98 -7.71 -5.67 0.10
CA VAL A 98 -6.91 -5.23 -1.05
C VAL A 98 -5.49 -4.91 -0.59
N SER A 99 -4.50 -5.50 -1.26
CA SER A 99 -3.09 -5.31 -0.94
C SER A 99 -2.48 -4.20 -1.81
N VAL A 100 -1.78 -3.28 -1.16
CA VAL A 100 -1.10 -2.13 -1.77
C VAL A 100 0.40 -2.27 -1.51
N LYS A 101 1.18 -2.15 -2.58
CA LYS A 101 2.64 -2.11 -2.54
C LYS A 101 3.13 -0.81 -3.17
N ARG A 102 4.07 -0.13 -2.51
CA ARG A 102 4.73 1.07 -3.04
C ARG A 102 6.20 0.76 -3.29
N ARG A 103 6.68 1.12 -4.48
CA ARG A 103 8.07 0.96 -4.90
C ARG A 103 8.59 2.31 -5.37
N ILE A 104 9.77 2.69 -4.89
CA ILE A 104 10.42 3.93 -5.28
C ILE A 104 11.68 3.55 -6.06
N TYR A 105 11.75 4.01 -7.30
CA TYR A 105 12.86 3.77 -8.22
C TYR A 105 13.64 5.06 -8.47
N ARG A 106 14.81 4.86 -9.08
CA ARG A 106 15.64 5.93 -9.62
C ARG A 106 15.42 6.02 -11.11
N ASP A 107 15.21 7.20 -11.66
CA ASP A 107 14.95 7.37 -13.11
C ASP A 107 16.02 6.74 -14.03
N ASP A 108 17.30 6.76 -13.61
CA ASP A 108 18.42 6.16 -14.35
C ASP A 108 18.61 4.65 -14.07
N ILE A 109 18.03 4.11 -12.98
CA ILE A 109 18.07 2.68 -12.64
C ILE A 109 16.65 2.18 -12.35
N LEU A 110 16.04 1.62 -13.40
CA LEU A 110 14.69 1.06 -13.39
C LEU A 110 14.68 -0.47 -13.17
N THR A 111 15.85 -1.05 -12.90
CA THR A 111 16.03 -2.49 -12.70
C THR A 111 15.87 -2.91 -11.24
N GLU A 112 16.09 -1.99 -10.30
CA GLU A 112 16.00 -2.26 -8.86
C GLU A 112 15.37 -1.06 -8.13
N PRO A 113 14.39 -1.30 -7.22
CA PRO A 113 13.82 -0.23 -6.40
C PRO A 113 14.75 0.13 -5.25
N MET A 114 14.87 1.42 -4.97
CA MET A 114 15.64 1.94 -3.84
C MET A 114 14.92 1.73 -2.50
N GLN A 115 13.60 1.72 -2.53
CA GLN A 115 12.76 1.43 -1.37
C GLN A 115 11.51 0.67 -1.81
N ILE A 116 11.17 -0.35 -1.03
CA ILE A 116 9.91 -1.07 -1.14
C ILE A 116 9.17 -0.96 0.18
N ILE A 117 7.90 -0.60 0.10
CA ILE A 117 6.94 -0.70 1.20
C ILE A 117 5.97 -1.81 0.82
N GLU A 118 6.09 -2.94 1.51
CA GLU A 118 5.28 -4.13 1.25
C GLU A 118 4.10 -4.26 2.21
N THR A 119 3.05 -4.92 1.74
CA THR A 119 2.01 -5.53 2.59
C THR A 119 1.17 -4.50 3.37
N LEU A 120 0.78 -3.41 2.72
CA LEU A 120 -0.26 -2.53 3.23
C LEU A 120 -1.63 -3.04 2.76
N ASN A 121 -2.62 -3.04 3.65
CA ASN A 121 -3.99 -3.40 3.36
C ASN A 121 -4.84 -2.15 3.30
N ALA A 122 -5.59 -1.96 2.21
CA ALA A 122 -6.56 -0.87 2.12
C ALA A 122 -7.68 -1.07 3.16
N VAL A 123 -7.80 -0.12 4.09
CA VAL A 123 -8.83 -0.14 5.16
C VAL A 123 -10.17 0.31 4.61
N SER A 124 -10.14 1.38 3.82
CA SER A 124 -11.30 1.92 3.17
C SER A 124 -10.88 2.61 1.88
N MET A 125 -11.73 2.47 0.86
CA MET A 125 -11.59 3.18 -0.40
C MET A 125 -12.89 3.91 -0.68
N THR A 126 -12.80 5.20 -0.92
CA THR A 126 -13.95 6.08 -1.10
C THR A 126 -13.74 6.97 -2.31
N LYS A 127 -14.81 7.22 -3.06
CA LYS A 127 -14.79 8.14 -4.20
C LYS A 127 -15.51 9.43 -3.86
N ASN A 128 -14.88 10.57 -4.14
CA ASN A 128 -15.51 11.86 -3.96
C ASN A 128 -16.36 12.25 -5.19
N SER A 129 -17.23 13.25 -5.03
CA SER A 129 -18.11 13.75 -6.11
C SER A 129 -17.36 14.35 -7.31
N THR A 130 -16.05 14.55 -7.18
CA THR A 130 -15.16 15.10 -8.21
C THR A 130 -14.46 13.99 -9.01
N GLY A 131 -14.68 12.72 -8.67
CA GLY A 131 -14.10 11.57 -9.37
C GLY A 131 -12.79 11.04 -8.77
N GLN A 132 -12.31 11.62 -7.66
CA GLN A 132 -11.07 11.18 -7.03
C GLN A 132 -11.36 10.06 -6.04
N VAL A 133 -10.55 9.01 -6.11
CA VAL A 133 -10.58 7.87 -5.20
C VAL A 133 -9.51 8.07 -4.14
N THR A 134 -9.92 8.19 -2.90
CA THR A 134 -9.02 8.26 -1.74
C THR A 134 -9.10 6.94 -0.98
N PHE A 135 -7.95 6.38 -0.66
CA PHE A 135 -7.86 5.24 0.24
C PHE A 135 -6.69 5.36 1.21
N GLU A 136 -6.85 4.68 2.34
CA GLU A 136 -5.86 4.57 3.40
C GLU A 136 -5.44 3.11 3.49
N ALA A 137 -4.14 2.86 3.37
CA ALA A 137 -3.54 1.54 3.45
C ALA A 137 -2.64 1.45 4.69
N ILE A 138 -2.94 0.49 5.57
CA ILE A 138 -2.21 0.27 6.81
C ILE A 138 -1.48 -1.07 6.78
N ALA A 139 -0.38 -1.18 7.52
CA ALA A 139 0.25 -2.47 7.75
C ALA A 139 -0.76 -3.48 8.29
N GLN A 140 -0.65 -4.75 7.88
CA GLN A 140 -1.51 -5.80 8.39
C GLN A 140 -1.42 -5.87 9.92
N GLU A 141 -2.56 -5.72 10.61
CA GLU A 141 -2.62 -5.92 12.06
C GLU A 141 -2.27 -7.38 12.39
N LEU A 142 -1.00 -7.63 12.71
CA LEU A 142 -0.59 -8.86 13.36
C LEU A 142 -1.06 -8.76 14.81
N ASN A 143 -2.13 -9.49 15.19
CA ASN A 143 -2.67 -9.67 16.55
C ASN A 143 -3.90 -8.85 17.00
N SER A 144 -4.94 -8.72 16.16
CA SER A 144 -6.26 -8.24 16.62
C SER A 144 -7.22 -9.37 17.08
N VAL A 145 -6.72 -10.62 17.20
CA VAL A 145 -7.52 -11.71 17.76
C VAL A 145 -7.16 -11.85 19.23
N LYS A 146 -8.05 -11.34 20.09
CA LYS A 146 -8.00 -11.55 21.53
C LYS A 146 -8.25 -13.04 21.83
N THR A 147 -7.24 -13.88 21.66
CA THR A 147 -7.25 -15.32 22.00
C THR A 147 -7.14 -15.56 23.52
N GLY A 148 -7.32 -14.51 24.33
CA GLY A 148 -7.46 -14.64 25.76
C GLY A 148 -8.82 -15.22 26.11
N ASP A 149 -8.84 -16.43 26.66
CA ASP A 149 -10.03 -16.96 27.33
C ASP A 149 -10.35 -16.07 28.53
N THR A 150 -11.53 -15.42 28.53
CA THR A 150 -12.00 -14.66 29.68
C THR A 150 -12.30 -15.63 30.83
N TYR A 151 -11.53 -15.56 31.91
CA TYR A 151 -11.83 -16.28 33.14
C TYR A 151 -13.11 -15.72 33.76
N SER A 152 -14.23 -16.38 33.49
CA SER A 152 -15.51 -16.08 34.16
C SER A 152 -15.74 -17.04 35.31
N ILE A 153 -16.40 -16.56 36.36
CA ILE A 153 -16.83 -17.36 37.51
C ILE A 153 -17.80 -18.49 37.09
N GLU A 154 -18.49 -18.31 35.97
CA GLU A 154 -19.39 -19.31 35.37
C GLU A 154 -18.62 -20.49 34.77
N ARG A 155 -17.47 -20.22 34.14
CA ARG A 155 -16.64 -21.24 33.49
C ARG A 155 -15.64 -21.88 34.46
N PHE A 156 -15.24 -21.17 35.51
CA PHE A 156 -14.34 -21.66 36.57
C PHE A 156 -14.92 -21.39 37.96
N PRO A 157 -15.83 -22.26 38.48
CA PRO A 157 -16.48 -22.09 39.77
C PRO A 157 -15.52 -22.00 40.97
N MET A 158 -14.29 -22.50 40.82
CA MET A 158 -13.25 -22.48 41.84
C MET A 158 -12.73 -21.06 42.16
N LEU A 159 -12.96 -20.09 41.26
CA LEU A 159 -12.61 -18.68 41.49
C LEU A 159 -13.49 -17.99 42.56
N ARG A 160 -14.59 -18.62 43.01
CA ARG A 160 -15.45 -18.07 44.08
C ARG A 160 -14.82 -18.13 45.48
N GLY A 161 -13.76 -18.91 45.67
CA GLY A 161 -13.14 -19.14 46.98
C GLY A 161 -12.00 -18.20 47.35
N THR A 162 -11.58 -17.30 46.45
CA THR A 162 -10.37 -16.45 46.60
C THR A 162 -10.64 -14.95 46.47
N LEU A 163 -11.89 -14.51 46.62
CA LEU A 163 -12.30 -13.10 46.59
C LEU A 163 -12.92 -12.69 47.93
#